data_AF-A0A654M0D5-F1
#
_entry.id   AF-A0A654M0D5-F1
#
_cell.length_a   1.000
_cell.length_b   1.000
_cell.length_c   1.000
_cell.angle_alpha   90.00
_cell.angle_beta   90.00
_cell.angle_gamma   90.00
#
_symmetry.space_group_name_H-M   'P 1'
#
loop_
_entity.id
_entity.type
_entity.pdbx_description
1 polymer ?
#
loop_
_entity_poly.entity_id
_entity_poly.type
_entity_poly.pdbx_seq_one_letter_code
_entity_poly.pdbx_strand_id
1 'polypeptide(L)' 'MDSSVNNLRGDEDVDERTIHCALCGREIKHNQAWPHVDGDSNLGVKKIDYFCSEEHKAEFFGL' A
#
# COMPACT_ATOMS: atom_id res chain seq x y z
N MET A 1 18.94 2.84 40.46
CA MET A 1 18.55 1.78 39.50
C MET A 1 18.27 2.48 38.19
N ASP A 2 19.23 2.42 37.28
CA ASP A 2 19.05 2.89 35.91
C ASP A 2 18.43 1.74 35.11
N SER A 3 17.30 1.99 34.46
CA SER A 3 16.70 1.04 33.55
C SER A 3 15.95 1.82 32.47
N SER A 4 16.73 2.49 31.62
CA SER A 4 16.28 2.92 30.29
C SER A 4 16.09 1.68 29.41
N VAL A 5 14.86 1.17 29.34
CA VAL A 5 14.49 0.12 28.39
C VAL A 5 14.10 0.75 27.06
N ASN A 6 14.97 0.52 26.08
CA ASN A 6 14.85 0.89 24.68
C ASN A 6 13.72 0.14 23.94
N ASN A 7 13.17 0.82 22.93
CA ASN A 7 12.66 0.29 21.66
C ASN A 7 11.42 -0.61 21.71
N LEU A 8 10.25 0.01 21.93
CA LEU A 8 9.04 -0.44 21.22
C LEU A 8 9.13 0.10 19.80
N ARG A 9 9.45 -0.81 18.89
CA ARG A 9 9.66 -0.60 17.46
C ARG A 9 8.36 -0.05 16.86
N GLY A 10 8.47 1.07 16.15
CA GLY A 10 7.36 1.82 15.57
C GLY A 10 6.49 0.96 14.67
N ASP A 11 5.20 0.93 15.00
CA ASP A 11 4.11 0.37 14.20
C ASP A 11 3.31 1.50 13.53
N GLU A 12 3.87 2.72 13.46
CA GLU A 12 3.14 3.95 13.09
C GLU A 12 3.50 4.48 11.68
N ASP A 13 4.50 3.91 10.99
CA ASP A 13 5.05 4.49 9.74
C ASP A 13 4.52 3.86 8.43
N VAL A 14 3.48 3.03 8.47
CA VAL A 14 2.91 2.50 7.22
C VAL A 14 2.20 3.61 6.42
N ASP A 15 1.63 4.60 7.12
CA ASP A 15 0.79 5.65 6.55
C ASP A 15 1.59 6.74 5.79
N GLU A 16 2.89 6.90 6.08
CA GLU A 16 3.77 7.88 5.43
C GLU A 16 4.51 7.32 4.21
N ARG A 17 4.32 6.03 3.88
CA ARG A 17 4.97 5.44 2.71
C ARG A 17 4.45 6.08 1.43
N THR A 18 5.35 6.64 0.63
CA THR A 18 5.03 7.03 -0.74
C THR A 18 5.08 5.79 -1.62
N ILE A 19 4.05 5.63 -2.44
CA ILE A 19 3.89 4.51 -3.36
C ILE A 19 3.65 5.03 -4.77
N HIS A 20 3.82 4.17 -5.76
CA HIS A 20 3.66 4.54 -7.16
C HIS A 20 2.37 3.94 -7.71
N CYS A 21 1.60 4.75 -8.45
CA CYS A 21 0.46 4.24 -9.19
C CYS A 21 0.93 3.21 -10.23
N ALA A 22 0.37 2.00 -10.20
CA ALA A 22 0.74 0.91 -11.10
C ALA A 22 0.46 1.22 -12.59
N LEU A 23 -0.47 2.15 -12.87
CA LEU A 23 -0.79 2.57 -14.24
C LEU A 23 0.12 3.71 -14.73
N CYS A 24 0.15 4.84 -14.02
CA CYS A 24 0.81 6.07 -14.50
C CYS A 24 2.16 6.37 -13.85
N GLY A 25 2.59 5.57 -12.86
CA GLY A 25 3.85 5.75 -12.14
C GLY A 25 3.89 6.95 -11.19
N ARG A 26 2.78 7.68 -11.02
CA ARG A 26 2.73 8.85 -10.12
C ARG A 26 2.94 8.44 -8.67
N GLU A 27 3.81 9.17 -7.98
CA GLU A 27 3.98 9.09 -6.53
C GLU A 27 2.74 9.62 -5.79
N ILE A 28 2.18 8.81 -4.92
CA ILE A 28 1.03 9.12 -4.07
C ILE A 28 1.29 8.62 -2.65
N LYS A 29 0.63 9.24 -1.68
CA LYS A 29 0.67 8.73 -0.30
C LYS A 29 -0.12 7.44 -0.21
N HIS A 30 0.37 6.48 0.57
CA HIS A 30 -0.29 5.19 0.79
C HIS A 30 -1.74 5.34 1.23
N ASN A 31 -2.03 6.29 2.11
CA ASN A 31 -3.39 6.60 2.59
C ASN A 31 -4.31 7.29 1.58
N GLN A 32 -3.78 7.83 0.48
CA GLN A 32 -4.54 8.42 -0.62
C GLN A 32 -4.67 7.46 -1.81
N ALA A 33 -4.03 6.30 -1.74
CA ALA A 33 -4.04 5.35 -2.82
C ALA A 33 -5.25 4.44 -2.78
N TRP A 34 -5.63 3.98 -3.96
CA TRP A 34 -6.65 2.96 -4.17
C TRP A 34 -5.97 1.60 -4.28
N PRO A 35 -6.03 0.75 -3.24
CA PRO A 35 -5.46 -0.58 -3.33
C PRO A 35 -6.34 -1.51 -4.18
N HIS A 36 -5.68 -2.38 -4.93
CA HIS A 36 -6.25 -3.58 -5.50
C HIS A 36 -5.45 -4.76 -4.98
N VAL A 37 -6.14 -5.63 -4.26
CA VAL A 37 -5.54 -6.84 -3.71
C VAL A 37 -5.79 -7.95 -4.72
N ASP A 38 -4.74 -8.37 -5.42
CA ASP A 38 -4.75 -9.57 -6.24
C ASP A 38 -4.41 -10.77 -5.34
N GLY A 39 -5.41 -11.62 -5.13
CA GLY A 39 -5.32 -12.78 -4.27
C GLY A 39 -6.32 -13.83 -4.69
N ASP A 40 -5.91 -15.09 -4.60
CA ASP A 40 -6.81 -16.22 -4.77
C ASP A 40 -7.20 -16.71 -3.37
N SER A 41 -8.49 -16.96 -3.14
CA SER A 41 -9.00 -17.41 -1.83
C SER A 41 -8.29 -18.66 -1.29
N ASN A 42 -7.62 -19.42 -2.16
CA ASN A 42 -6.91 -20.64 -1.81
C ASN A 42 -5.41 -20.44 -1.48
N LEU A 43 -4.79 -19.35 -1.97
CA LEU A 43 -3.33 -19.09 -1.83
C LEU A 43 -3.01 -17.83 -1.01
N GLY A 44 -4.02 -17.00 -0.71
CA GLY A 44 -3.85 -15.72 -0.03
C GLY A 44 -3.53 -14.57 -0.99
N VAL A 45 -3.20 -13.41 -0.41
CA VAL A 45 -2.83 -12.19 -1.17
C VAL A 45 -1.49 -12.42 -1.85
N LYS A 46 -1.48 -12.45 -3.19
CA LYS A 46 -0.24 -12.56 -3.98
C LYS A 46 0.41 -11.20 -4.18
N LYS A 47 -0.40 -10.18 -4.44
CA LYS A 47 0.08 -8.84 -4.80
C LYS A 47 -0.92 -7.78 -4.39
N ILE A 48 -0.42 -6.63 -3.98
CA ILE A 48 -1.23 -5.42 -3.79
C ILE A 48 -0.71 -4.39 -4.77
N ASP A 49 -1.54 -4.05 -5.75
CA ASP A 49 -1.31 -2.95 -6.67
C ASP A 49 -2.01 -1.70 -6.14
N TYR A 50 -1.41 -0.54 -6.36
CA TYR A 50 -1.95 0.73 -5.87
C TYR A 50 -2.16 1.71 -7.02
N PHE A 51 -3.24 2.48 -6.93
CA PHE A 51 -3.65 3.43 -7.97
C PHE A 51 -3.94 4.81 -7.39
N CYS A 52 -3.72 5.87 -8.17
CA CYS A 52 -4.05 7.22 -7.74
C CYS A 52 -5.54 7.57 -7.88
N SER A 53 -6.32 6.75 -8.58
CA SER A 53 -7.77 6.90 -8.76
C SER A 53 -8.42 5.57 -9.10
N GLU A 54 -9.75 5.47 -8.91
CA GLU A 54 -10.55 4.33 -9.36
C GLU A 54 -10.54 4.19 -10.89
N GLU A 55 -10.50 5.30 -11.61
CA GLU A 55 -10.41 5.32 -13.08
C GLU A 55 -9.14 4.60 -13.55
N HIS A 56 -7.99 4.92 -12.97
CA HIS A 56 -6.74 4.25 -13.32
C HIS A 56 -6.74 2.76 -12.96
N LYS A 57 -7.43 2.39 -11.88
CA LYS A 57 -7.63 0.98 -11.53
C LYS A 57 -8.48 0.29 -12.59
N ALA A 58 -9.62 0.88 -12.99
CA ALA A 58 -10.49 0.32 -14.03
C ALA A 58 -9.77 0.19 -15.38
N GLU A 59 -9.03 1.21 -15.81
CA GLU A 59 -8.23 1.18 -17.03
C GLU A 59 -7.14 0.09 -17.00
N PHE A 60 -6.47 -0.09 -15.87
CA PHE A 60 -5.46 -1.14 -15.71
C PHE A 60 -6.04 -2.55 -15.85
N PHE A 61 -7.27 -2.78 -15.39
CA PHE A 61 -7.97 -4.06 -15.51
C PHE A 61 -8.84 -4.18 -16.78
N GLY A 62 -8.94 -3.12 -17.59
CA GLY A 62 -9.73 -3.08 -18.81
C GLY A 62 -11.23 -3.30 -18.58
N LEU A 63 -11.76 -2.82 -17.45
CA LEU A 63 -13.18 -2.94 -17.05
C LEU A 63 -14.05 -1.80 -17.56
#